data_AF-A0A4U1F1L1-F1
#
_entry.id   AF-A0A4U1F1L1-F1
#
_cell.length_a   1.000
_cell.length_b   1.000
_cell.length_c   1.000
_cell.angle_alpha   90.00
_cell.angle_beta   90.00
_cell.angle_gamma   90.00
#
_symmetry.space_group_name_H-M   'P 1'
#
loop_
_entity.id
_entity.type
_entity.pdbx_description
1 polymer ?
#
loop_
_entity_poly.entity_id
_entity_poly.type
_entity_poly.pdbx_seq_one_letter_code
_entity_poly.pdbx_strand_id
1 'polypeptide(L)'
;MSSLPGCIGLDAATAAVESEEIAELQQAVVEELGISMEELRQFIDEELEKMDCIQQRKKQLAELETWVIQKESEVAHVDQLFDDASRAVTNCESLVKDFYSKLGLQYRDSSSEDEASRPTEIIEIPDEDDDVLSIDS
;
A
#
# COMPACT_ATOMS: atom_id res chain seq x y z
N MET A 1 -55.85 -10.99 10.04
CA MET A 1 -55.58 -11.29 8.63
C MET A 1 -54.86 -12.62 8.57
N SER A 2 -55.36 -13.50 7.75
CA SER A 2 -55.07 -14.93 7.65
C SER A 2 -53.93 -15.24 6.68
N SER A 3 -53.09 -16.23 7.04
CA SER A 3 -52.17 -17.04 6.20
C SER A 3 -50.99 -16.28 5.52
N LEU A 4 -49.75 -16.76 5.46
CA LEU A 4 -49.26 -18.09 5.06
C LEU A 4 -47.94 -18.47 5.75
N PRO A 5 -47.69 -19.76 6.05
CA PRO A 5 -46.35 -20.30 6.25
C PRO A 5 -45.71 -20.56 4.88
N GLY A 6 -44.79 -19.69 4.46
CA GLY A 6 -44.06 -19.80 3.19
C GLY A 6 -42.86 -20.72 3.29
N CYS A 7 -43.00 -21.93 2.72
CA CYS A 7 -42.01 -22.69 1.95
C CYS A 7 -40.52 -22.40 2.18
N ILE A 8 -39.91 -23.00 3.22
CA ILE A 8 -38.44 -23.19 3.30
C ILE A 8 -38.00 -24.59 2.86
N GLY A 9 -38.94 -25.44 2.41
CA GLY A 9 -38.67 -26.84 2.05
C GLY A 9 -38.45 -27.11 0.56
N LEU A 10 -38.62 -26.12 -0.33
CA LEU A 10 -38.48 -26.33 -1.77
C LEU A 10 -37.03 -26.29 -2.25
N ASP A 11 -36.21 -25.34 -1.76
CA ASP A 11 -34.81 -25.18 -2.21
C ASP A 11 -33.91 -26.37 -1.87
N ALA A 12 -34.13 -27.00 -0.72
CA ALA A 12 -33.37 -28.18 -0.31
C ALA A 12 -33.77 -29.42 -1.12
N ALA A 13 -35.04 -29.53 -1.52
CA ALA A 13 -35.52 -30.63 -2.35
C ALA A 13 -35.05 -30.48 -3.80
N THR A 14 -35.06 -29.26 -4.36
CA THR A 14 -34.52 -29.01 -5.71
C THR A 14 -33.01 -29.23 -5.77
N ALA A 15 -32.25 -28.76 -4.78
CA ALA A 15 -30.80 -29.02 -4.72
C ALA A 15 -30.45 -30.51 -4.55
N ALA A 16 -31.30 -31.27 -3.83
CA ALA A 16 -31.12 -32.71 -3.70
C ALA A 16 -31.40 -33.46 -5.02
N VAL A 17 -32.45 -33.05 -5.75
CA VAL A 17 -32.79 -33.62 -7.07
C VAL A 17 -31.72 -33.28 -8.11
N GLU A 18 -31.20 -32.05 -8.10
CA GLU A 18 -30.07 -31.65 -8.96
C GLU A 18 -28.80 -32.45 -8.64
N SER A 19 -28.54 -32.73 -7.36
CA SER A 19 -27.37 -33.53 -6.96
C SER A 19 -27.49 -35.01 -7.37
N GLU A 20 -28.70 -35.57 -7.32
CA GLU A 20 -28.96 -36.96 -7.74
C GLU A 20 -28.85 -37.10 -9.26
N GLU A 21 -29.41 -36.15 -10.01
CA GLU A 21 -29.31 -36.08 -11.48
C GLU A 21 -27.85 -35.96 -11.96
N ILE A 22 -27.04 -35.12 -11.29
CA ILE A 22 -25.61 -34.99 -11.60
C ILE A 22 -24.84 -36.29 -11.34
N ALA A 23 -25.19 -37.03 -10.28
CA ALA A 23 -24.53 -38.29 -9.95
C ALA A 23 -24.87 -39.39 -10.97
N GLU A 24 -26.14 -39.48 -11.38
CA GLU A 24 -26.57 -40.40 -12.46
C GLU A 24 -25.85 -40.09 -13.78
N LEU A 25 -25.72 -38.80 -14.13
CA LEU A 25 -24.98 -38.37 -15.31
C LEU A 25 -23.48 -38.73 -15.23
N GLN A 26 -22.84 -38.51 -14.08
CA GLN A 26 -21.43 -38.88 -13.88
C GLN A 26 -21.23 -40.40 -14.02
N GLN A 27 -22.13 -41.21 -13.45
CA GLN A 27 -22.07 -42.66 -13.56
C GLN A 27 -22.26 -43.11 -15.03
N ALA A 28 -23.23 -42.53 -15.74
CA ALA A 28 -23.46 -42.83 -17.16
C ALA A 28 -22.23 -42.52 -18.02
N VAL A 29 -21.55 -41.38 -17.77
CA VAL A 29 -20.33 -40.99 -18.49
C VAL A 29 -19.18 -41.98 -18.24
N VAL A 30 -18.98 -42.42 -16.98
CA VAL A 30 -17.95 -43.41 -16.63
C VAL A 30 -18.21 -44.75 -17.32
N GLU A 31 -19.46 -45.21 -17.31
CA GLU A 31 -19.85 -46.47 -17.94
C GLU A 31 -19.71 -46.42 -19.47
N GLU A 32 -20.11 -45.31 -20.10
CA GLU A 32 -20.10 -45.15 -21.56
C GLU A 32 -18.68 -44.97 -22.11
N LEU A 33 -17.85 -44.14 -21.46
CA LEU A 33 -16.49 -43.86 -21.93
C LEU A 33 -15.46 -44.90 -21.44
N GLY A 34 -15.81 -45.72 -20.44
CA GLY A 34 -14.92 -46.72 -19.87
C GLY A 34 -13.68 -46.16 -19.18
N ILE A 35 -13.73 -44.87 -18.80
CA ILE A 35 -12.69 -44.14 -18.07
C ILE A 35 -13.29 -43.56 -16.79
N SER A 36 -12.46 -43.36 -15.79
CA SER A 36 -12.87 -42.68 -14.56
C SER A 36 -13.16 -41.20 -14.80
N MET A 37 -13.96 -40.59 -13.92
CA MET A 37 -14.19 -39.15 -13.93
C MET A 37 -12.89 -38.34 -13.74
N GLU A 38 -11.88 -38.92 -13.08
CA GLU A 38 -10.57 -38.29 -12.91
C GLU A 38 -9.79 -38.26 -14.22
N GLU A 39 -9.76 -39.38 -14.94
CA GLU A 39 -9.13 -39.46 -16.27
C GLU A 39 -9.81 -38.50 -17.26
N LEU A 40 -11.14 -38.41 -17.23
CA LEU A 40 -11.87 -37.44 -18.05
C LEU A 40 -11.50 -35.99 -17.71
N ARG A 41 -11.40 -35.64 -16.42
CA ARG A 41 -10.95 -34.30 -16.00
C ARG A 41 -9.53 -34.01 -16.49
N GLN A 42 -8.63 -34.97 -16.35
CA GLN A 42 -7.26 -34.83 -16.84
C GLN A 42 -7.23 -34.60 -18.36
N PHE A 43 -8.01 -35.35 -19.15
CA PHE A 43 -8.08 -35.12 -20.60
C PHE A 43 -8.62 -33.72 -20.95
N ILE A 44 -9.64 -33.26 -20.21
CA ILE A 44 -10.16 -31.90 -20.38
C ILE A 44 -9.06 -30.89 -20.08
N ASP A 45 -8.37 -31.01 -18.95
CA ASP A 45 -7.30 -30.10 -18.55
C ASP A 45 -6.13 -30.11 -19.56
N GLU A 46 -5.71 -31.29 -20.03
CA GLU A 46 -4.68 -31.44 -21.05
C GLU A 46 -5.07 -30.81 -22.39
N GLU A 47 -6.34 -30.92 -22.78
CA GLU A 47 -6.84 -30.31 -24.02
C GLU A 47 -6.98 -28.80 -23.86
N LEU A 48 -7.45 -28.32 -22.71
CA LEU A 48 -7.50 -26.89 -22.38
C LEU A 48 -6.10 -26.28 -22.38
N GLU A 49 -5.06 -27.00 -21.93
CA GLU A 49 -3.68 -26.52 -21.93
C GLU A 49 -3.12 -26.26 -23.34
N LYS A 50 -3.68 -26.93 -24.35
CA LYS A 50 -3.30 -26.71 -25.76
C LYS A 50 -3.93 -25.46 -26.36
N MET A 51 -4.95 -24.90 -25.72
CA MET A 51 -5.64 -23.71 -26.24
C MET A 51 -4.79 -22.46 -26.07
N ASP A 52 -4.52 -21.75 -27.18
CA ASP A 52 -3.70 -20.54 -27.20
C ASP A 52 -4.16 -19.47 -26.20
N CYS A 53 -5.49 -19.31 -26.00
CA CYS A 53 -6.04 -18.34 -25.06
C CYS A 53 -5.69 -18.68 -23.60
N ILE A 54 -5.64 -19.96 -23.24
CA ILE A 54 -5.25 -20.43 -21.91
C ILE A 54 -3.76 -20.21 -21.71
N GLN A 55 -2.92 -20.59 -22.68
CA GLN A 55 -1.48 -20.37 -22.63
C GLN A 55 -1.12 -18.89 -22.53
N GLN A 56 -1.78 -18.04 -23.34
CA GLN A 56 -1.58 -16.60 -23.30
C GLN A 56 -1.97 -16.02 -21.94
N ARG A 57 -3.10 -16.44 -21.38
CA ARG A 57 -3.55 -15.96 -20.07
C ARG A 57 -2.59 -16.41 -18.95
N LYS A 58 -2.08 -17.64 -19.00
CA LYS A 58 -1.06 -18.13 -18.05
C LYS A 58 0.23 -17.32 -18.13
N LYS A 59 0.69 -17.01 -19.35
CA LYS A 59 1.86 -16.16 -19.56
C LYS A 59 1.65 -14.76 -18.98
N GLN A 60 0.50 -14.13 -19.26
CA GLN A 60 0.15 -12.82 -18.71
C GLN A 60 0.10 -12.83 -17.18
N LEU A 61 -0.44 -13.91 -16.59
CA LEU A 61 -0.46 -14.07 -15.13
C LEU A 61 0.95 -14.21 -14.54
N ALA A 62 1.83 -14.99 -15.15
CA ALA A 62 3.21 -15.14 -14.69
C ALA A 62 4.02 -13.83 -14.80
N GLU A 63 3.82 -13.07 -15.88
CA GLU A 63 4.40 -11.74 -16.06
C GLU A 63 3.88 -10.77 -14.98
N LEU A 64 2.58 -10.81 -14.68
CA LEU A 64 1.97 -9.97 -13.64
C LEU A 64 2.47 -10.34 -12.24
N GLU A 65 2.59 -11.63 -11.93
CA GLU A 65 3.14 -12.12 -10.66
C GLU A 65 4.58 -11.61 -10.45
N THR A 66 5.40 -11.69 -11.49
CA THR A 66 6.77 -11.14 -11.45
C THR A 66 6.77 -9.63 -11.20
N TRP A 67 5.87 -8.90 -11.86
CA TRP A 67 5.71 -7.45 -11.67
C TRP A 67 5.28 -7.08 -10.25
N VAL A 68 4.36 -7.84 -9.66
CA VAL A 68 3.89 -7.63 -8.29
C VAL A 68 5.05 -7.85 -7.31
N ILE A 69 5.77 -8.97 -7.42
CA ILE A 69 6.91 -9.28 -6.56
C ILE A 69 7.97 -8.17 -6.64
N GLN A 70 8.30 -7.72 -7.85
CA GLN A 70 9.25 -6.63 -8.03
C GLN A 70 8.74 -5.34 -7.37
N LYS A 71 7.45 -5.02 -7.52
CA LYS A 71 6.91 -3.78 -6.98
C LYS A 71 6.84 -3.78 -5.46
N GLU A 72 6.49 -4.91 -4.86
CA GLU A 72 6.49 -5.09 -3.41
C GLU A 72 7.91 -4.93 -2.83
N SER A 73 8.93 -5.48 -3.51
CA SER A 73 10.34 -5.30 -3.14
C SER A 73 10.78 -3.83 -3.23
N GLU A 74 10.39 -3.11 -4.28
CA GLU A 74 10.69 -1.67 -4.41
C GLU A 74 10.03 -0.84 -3.31
N VAL A 75 8.77 -1.15 -2.97
CA VAL A 75 8.04 -0.46 -1.89
C VAL A 75 8.74 -0.69 -0.55
N ALA A 76 9.06 -1.96 -0.22
CA ALA A 76 9.78 -2.29 1.00
C ALA A 76 11.14 -1.58 1.09
N HIS A 77 11.86 -1.45 -0.03
CA HIS A 77 13.12 -0.71 -0.07
C HIS A 77 12.93 0.79 0.17
N VAL A 78 11.91 1.41 -0.41
CA VAL A 78 11.62 2.84 -0.21
C VAL A 78 11.18 3.11 1.24
N ASP A 79 10.34 2.25 1.82
CA ASP A 79 9.92 2.36 3.22
C ASP A 79 11.13 2.30 4.16
N GLN A 80 12.06 1.37 3.90
CA GLN A 80 13.31 1.28 4.66
C GLN A 80 14.14 2.57 4.54
N LEU A 81 14.29 3.12 3.33
CA LEU A 81 15.03 4.38 3.14
C LEU A 81 14.37 5.54 3.90
N PHE A 82 13.04 5.58 3.95
CA PHE A 82 12.30 6.60 4.69
C PHE A 82 12.51 6.49 6.20
N ASP A 83 12.46 5.26 6.74
CA ASP A 83 12.74 4.99 8.16
C ASP A 83 14.17 5.35 8.53
N ASP A 84 15.13 5.02 7.66
CA ASP A 84 16.55 5.33 7.85
C ASP A 84 16.79 6.84 7.85
N ALA A 85 16.20 7.57 6.89
CA ALA A 85 16.30 9.03 6.81
C ALA A 85 15.65 9.70 8.03
N SER A 86 14.44 9.28 8.41
CA SER A 86 13.72 9.83 9.57
C SER A 86 14.52 9.64 10.86
N ARG A 87 15.11 8.45 11.05
CA ARG A 87 15.98 8.15 12.19
C ARG A 87 17.26 8.97 12.16
N ALA A 88 17.88 9.14 11.00
CA ALA A 88 19.08 9.97 10.85
C ALA A 88 18.80 11.45 11.22
N VAL A 89 17.68 12.01 10.76
CA VAL A 89 17.26 13.38 11.11
C VAL A 89 17.06 13.52 12.62
N THR A 90 16.34 12.58 13.25
CA THR A 90 16.11 12.57 14.70
C THR A 90 17.42 12.49 15.49
N ASN A 91 18.36 11.67 15.03
CA ASN A 91 19.68 11.55 15.66
C ASN A 91 20.50 12.84 15.53
N CYS A 92 20.51 13.44 14.35
CA CYS A 92 21.18 14.73 14.11
C CYS A 92 20.59 15.82 15.00
N GLU A 93 19.27 15.88 15.13
CA GLU A 93 18.58 16.83 16.01
C GLU A 93 19.00 16.64 17.48
N SER A 94 19.04 15.40 17.97
CA SER A 94 19.52 15.09 19.33
C SER A 94 20.94 15.58 19.56
N LEU A 95 21.86 15.38 18.60
CA LEU A 95 23.23 15.87 18.69
C LEU A 95 23.30 17.40 18.79
N VAL A 96 22.44 18.10 18.05
CA VAL A 96 22.36 19.57 18.11
C VAL A 96 21.79 20.02 19.45
N LYS A 97 20.73 19.38 19.96
CA LYS A 97 20.16 19.66 21.30
C LYS A 97 21.20 19.50 22.40
N ASP A 98 21.99 18.43 22.35
CA ASP A 98 23.07 18.17 23.29
C ASP A 98 24.17 19.24 23.22
N PHE A 99 24.51 19.69 22.02
CA PHE A 99 25.49 20.75 21.82
C PHE A 99 25.04 22.10 22.39
N TYR A 100 23.78 22.50 22.13
CA TYR A 100 23.19 23.72 22.70
C TYR A 100 23.19 23.67 24.23
N SER A 101 22.77 22.54 24.80
CA SER A 101 22.73 22.34 26.24
C SER A 101 24.11 22.49 26.88
N LYS A 102 25.17 21.97 26.24
CA LYS A 102 26.57 22.12 26.72
C LYS A 102 27.06 23.57 26.70
N LEU A 103 26.52 24.40 25.81
CA LEU A 103 26.81 25.83 25.76
C LEU A 103 25.93 26.67 26.70
N GLY A 104 25.00 26.05 27.43
CA GLY A 104 24.00 26.75 28.25
C GLY A 104 22.92 27.46 27.44
N LEU A 105 22.74 27.07 26.18
CA LEU A 105 21.72 27.60 25.27
C LEU A 105 20.50 26.68 25.23
N GLN A 106 19.32 27.25 24.92
CA GLN A 106 18.09 26.48 24.70
C GLN A 106 17.89 26.22 23.20
N TYR A 107 17.72 24.95 22.83
CA TYR A 107 17.30 24.57 21.48
C TYR A 107 15.80 24.83 21.31
N ARG A 108 15.38 25.33 20.14
CA ARG A 108 13.98 25.66 19.84
C ARG A 108 13.51 24.90 18.58
N ASP A 109 12.47 24.09 18.72
CA ASP A 109 11.94 23.22 17.67
C ASP A 109 11.06 23.95 16.62
N SER A 110 11.05 25.30 16.61
CA SER A 110 10.05 26.08 15.87
C SER A 110 10.48 26.40 14.43
N SER A 111 9.61 26.06 13.48
CA SER A 111 9.51 26.75 12.18
C SER A 111 9.25 28.24 12.42
N SER A 112 9.98 29.10 11.71
CA SER A 112 10.16 30.54 12.00
C SER A 112 8.92 31.43 11.76
N GLU A 113 7.69 30.88 11.68
CA GLU A 113 6.48 31.69 11.41
C GLU A 113 5.89 32.36 12.66
N ASP A 114 6.27 31.95 13.86
CA ASP A 114 5.71 32.51 15.12
C ASP A 114 6.57 33.62 15.76
N GLU A 115 7.65 34.05 15.08
CA GLU A 115 8.52 35.14 15.53
C GLU A 115 8.17 36.51 14.92
N ALA A 116 7.04 36.63 14.22
CA ALA A 116 6.53 37.94 13.80
C ALA A 116 5.92 38.78 14.95
N SER A 117 5.85 38.22 16.18
CA SER A 117 5.13 38.82 17.30
C SER A 117 6.00 39.27 18.48
N ARG A 118 7.33 39.13 18.41
CA ARG A 118 8.23 39.67 19.45
C ARG A 118 8.79 41.02 18.99
N PRO A 119 8.64 42.11 19.77
CA PRO A 119 9.26 43.38 19.42
C PRO A 119 10.77 43.18 19.41
N THR A 120 11.39 43.33 18.25
CA THR A 120 12.84 43.40 18.10
C THR A 120 13.32 44.65 18.84
N GLU A 121 14.10 44.49 19.90
CA GLU A 121 14.70 45.62 20.61
C GLU A 121 15.83 46.19 19.73
N ILE A 122 15.53 47.27 19.02
CA ILE A 122 16.49 47.99 18.18
C ILE A 122 17.24 48.96 19.10
N ILE A 123 18.53 48.72 19.29
CA ILE A 123 19.42 49.65 20.00
C ILE A 123 20.04 50.57 18.95
N GLU A 124 19.61 51.83 18.90
CA GLU A 124 20.27 52.87 18.09
C GLU A 124 21.64 53.18 18.71
N ILE A 125 22.70 52.95 17.95
CA ILE A 125 24.03 53.44 18.29
C ILE A 125 24.09 54.87 17.77
N PRO A 126 24.28 55.89 18.62
CA PRO A 126 24.40 57.27 18.15
C PRO A 126 25.67 57.41 17.33
N ASP A 127 25.54 57.92 16.12
CA ASP A 127 26.67 58.31 15.27
C ASP A 127 27.30 59.57 15.87
N GLU A 128 28.37 59.38 16.64
CA GLU A 128 29.23 60.46 17.11
C GLU A 128 30.18 60.84 15.98
N ASP A 129 29.71 61.61 14.99
CA ASP A 129 30.54 62.38 14.04
C ASP A 129 29.65 63.35 13.22
N ASP A 130 29.18 64.44 13.87
CA ASP A 130 28.62 65.63 13.19
C ASP A 130 29.74 66.68 13.01
N ASP A 131 30.82 66.29 12.33
CA ASP A 131 31.83 67.22 11.84
C ASP A 131 31.35 67.84 10.52
N VAL A 132 30.54 68.89 10.65
CA VAL A 132 30.15 69.78 9.56
C VAL A 132 31.41 70.35 8.91
N LEU A 133 31.81 69.80 7.76
CA LEU A 133 32.81 70.39 6.88
C LEU A 133 32.31 71.78 6.43
N SER A 134 32.75 72.82 7.14
CA SER A 134 32.63 74.19 6.69
C SER A 134 33.46 74.36 5.42
N ILE A 135 32.81 74.46 4.27
CA ILE A 135 33.42 75.02 3.06
C ILE A 135 33.15 76.53 3.06
N ASP A 136 34.21 77.30 3.27
CA ASP A 136 34.19 78.76 3.16
C ASP A 136 34.01 79.17 1.68
N SER A 137 33.36 80.31 1.47
CA SER A 137 32.88 80.81 0.16
C SER A 137 33.97 81.17 -0.86
#